data_AF-A0A6P0I4X0-F1
#
_entry.id   AF-A0A6P0I4X0-F1
#
_cell.length_a   1.000
_cell.length_b   1.000
_cell.length_c   1.000
_cell.angle_alpha   90.00
_cell.angle_beta   90.00
_cell.angle_gamma   90.00
#
_symmetry.space_group_name_H-M   'P 1'
#
loop_
_entity.id
_entity.type
_entity.pdbx_description
1 polymer ?
#
loop_
_entity_poly.entity_id
_entity_poly.type
_entity_poly.pdbx_seq_one_letter_code
_entity_poly.pdbx_strand_id
1 'polypeptide(L)' 'MNTAKKKVESLLSKLPDNCSLEDVQYHLYVIEKVLHGLEVANKERKITQEEAEGLLSKWVIK' A
#
# COMPACT_ATOMS: atom_id res chain seq x y z
N MET A 1 -8.89 17.55 5.33
CA MET A 1 -8.65 16.69 4.15
C MET A 1 -7.20 16.82 3.74
N ASN A 2 -6.40 15.76 3.86
CA ASN A 2 -5.04 15.77 3.33
C ASN A 2 -5.10 15.48 1.83
N THR A 3 -4.95 16.53 1.02
CA THR A 3 -4.96 16.46 -0.45
C THR A 3 -3.83 15.57 -0.96
N ALA A 4 -3.97 14.99 -2.16
CA ALA A 4 -2.89 14.22 -2.80
C ALA A 4 -1.55 14.98 -2.77
N LYS A 5 -1.56 16.29 -3.09
CA LYS A 5 -0.36 17.16 -3.03
C LYS A 5 0.33 17.16 -1.67
N LYS A 6 -0.40 17.45 -0.59
CA LYS A 6 0.15 17.45 0.79
C LYS A 6 0.72 16.10 1.23
N LYS A 7 0.18 14.98 0.72
CA LYS A 7 0.75 13.64 0.97
C LYS A 7 2.09 13.47 0.24
N VAL A 8 2.18 13.90 -1.01
CA VAL A 8 3.42 13.90 -1.79
C VAL A 8 4.47 14.79 -1.12
N GLU A 9 4.11 16.01 -0.70
CA GLU A 9 5.01 16.92 0.02
C GLU A 9 5.56 16.27 1.31
N SER A 10 4.70 15.62 2.09
CA SER A 10 5.12 14.91 3.31
C SER A 10 5.95 13.65 3.04
N LEU A 11 5.80 13.02 1.88
CA LEU A 11 6.67 11.93 1.45
C LEU A 11 8.05 12.48 1.10
N LEU A 12 8.10 13.50 0.26
CA LEU A 12 9.36 14.12 -0.18
C LEU A 12 10.18 14.65 1.00
N SER A 13 9.54 15.19 2.04
CA SER A 13 10.24 15.66 3.25
C SER A 13 10.91 14.55 4.08
N LYS A 14 10.65 13.27 3.77
CA LYS A 14 11.22 12.11 4.46
C LYS A 14 12.24 11.34 3.63
N LEU A 15 12.33 11.65 2.34
CA LEU A 15 13.29 11.02 1.44
C LEU A 15 14.64 11.72 1.55
N PRO A 16 15.75 10.98 1.37
CA PRO A 16 17.07 11.58 1.33
C PRO A 16 17.24 12.39 0.03
N ASP A 17 18.07 13.43 0.06
CA ASP A 17 18.31 14.30 -1.11
C ASP A 17 18.88 13.56 -2.33
N ASN A 18 19.52 12.41 -2.11
CA ASN A 18 20.07 11.56 -3.16
C ASN A 18 19.09 10.47 -3.66
N CYS A 19 17.81 10.54 -3.29
CA CYS A 19 16.83 9.57 -3.78
C CYS A 19 16.65 9.67 -5.30
N SER A 20 16.49 8.52 -5.92
CA SER A 20 16.15 8.40 -7.34
C SER A 20 14.66 8.70 -7.58
N LEU A 21 14.28 8.89 -8.84
CA LEU A 21 12.86 8.99 -9.20
C LEU A 21 12.13 7.66 -8.95
N GLU A 22 12.82 6.53 -9.13
CA GLU A 22 12.31 5.20 -8.83
C GLU A 22 11.97 5.04 -7.35
N ASP A 23 12.78 5.59 -6.44
CA ASP A 23 12.48 5.57 -4.99
C ASP A 23 11.18 6.32 -4.70
N VAL A 24 11.03 7.53 -5.25
CA VAL A 24 9.81 8.34 -5.11
C VAL A 24 8.59 7.57 -5.63
N GLN A 25 8.71 6.96 -6.82
CA GLN A 25 7.64 6.16 -7.43
C GLN A 25 7.26 4.94 -6.57
N TYR A 26 8.25 4.22 -6.06
CA TYR A 26 8.03 3.06 -5.19
C TYR A 26 7.25 3.46 -3.93
N HIS A 27 7.65 4.55 -3.28
CA HIS A 27 6.95 5.03 -2.10
C HIS A 27 5.52 5.47 -2.39
N LEU A 28 5.26 6.15 -3.51
CA LEU A 28 3.91 6.51 -3.93
C LEU A 28 3.05 5.27 -4.17
N TYR A 29 3.59 4.28 -4.89
CA TYR A 29 2.93 3.00 -5.13
C TYR A 29 2.52 2.31 -3.82
N VAL A 30 3.44 2.20 -2.86
CA VAL A 30 3.15 1.56 -1.56
C VAL A 30 2.08 2.32 -0.79
N ILE A 31 2.16 3.66 -0.73
CA ILE A 31 1.15 4.49 -0.06
C ILE A 31 -0.24 4.27 -0.67
N GLU A 32 -0.34 4.25 -2.00
CA GLU A 32 -1.61 4.00 -2.68
C GLU A 32 -2.16 2.60 -2.38
N LYS A 33 -1.32 1.56 -2.41
CA LYS A 33 -1.76 0.19 -2.09
C LYS A 33 -2.26 0.06 -0.64
N VAL A 34 -1.60 0.70 0.31
CA VAL A 34 -2.05 0.70 1.72
C VAL A 34 -3.38 1.43 1.87
N LEU A 35 -3.50 2.64 1.30
CA LEU A 35 -4.74 3.42 1.38
C LEU A 35 -5.92 2.68 0.74
N HIS A 36 -5.69 2.05 -0.41
CA HIS A 36 -6.70 1.24 -1.07
C HIS A 36 -7.09 0.02 -0.22
N GLY A 37 -6.10 -0.69 0.35
CA GLY A 37 -6.36 -1.82 1.25
C GLY A 37 -7.19 -1.42 2.48
N LEU A 38 -6.93 -0.24 3.07
CA LEU A 38 -7.73 0.29 4.17
C LEU A 38 -9.16 0.63 3.75
N GLU A 39 -9.35 1.18 2.54
CA GLU A 39 -10.67 1.47 2.01
C GLU A 39 -11.49 0.19 1.79
N VAL A 40 -10.89 -0.82 1.15
CA VAL A 40 -11.50 -2.14 0.97
C VAL A 40 -11.85 -2.76 2.32
N ALA A 41 -10.92 -2.75 3.28
CA ALA A 41 -11.14 -3.31 4.62
C ALA A 41 -12.25 -2.60 5.42
N ASN A 42 -12.58 -1.35 5.08
CA ASN A 42 -13.68 -0.61 5.68
C ASN A 42 -15.03 -0.84 4.98
N LYS A 43 -15.02 -1.10 3.67
CA LYS A 43 -16.24 -1.29 2.86
C LYS A 43 -16.68 -2.74 2.77
N GLU A 44 -15.72 -3.67 2.77
CA GLU A 44 -15.93 -5.09 2.53
C GLU A 44 -15.72 -5.93 3.79
N ARG A 45 -16.12 -7.20 3.73
CA ARG A 45 -15.90 -8.15 4.82
C ARG A 45 -14.40 -8.48 4.91
N LYS A 46 -13.86 -8.37 6.13
CA LYS A 46 -12.53 -8.90 6.48
C LYS A 46 -12.61 -10.43 6.62
N ILE A 47 -11.54 -11.12 6.24
CA ILE A 47 -11.41 -12.58 6.35
C ILE A 47 -10.43 -12.96 7.46
N THR A 48 -10.56 -14.17 7.98
CA THR A 48 -9.61 -14.74 8.93
C THR A 48 -8.33 -15.19 8.21
N GLN A 49 -7.27 -15.43 8.99
CA GLN A 49 -6.02 -15.99 8.46
C GLN A 49 -6.25 -17.34 7.75
N GLU A 50 -7.06 -18.23 8.34
CA GLU A 50 -7.37 -19.53 7.78
C GLU A 50 -8.13 -19.43 6.45
N GLU A 51 -9.10 -18.50 6.35
CA GLU A 51 -9.81 -18.22 5.10
C GLU A 51 -8.84 -17.71 4.01
N ALA A 52 -7.90 -16.84 4.38
CA ALA A 52 -6.89 -16.30 3.46
C ALA A 52 -5.92 -17.40 2.95
N GLU A 53 -5.42 -18.25 3.85
CA GLU A 53 -4.57 -19.40 3.49
C GLU A 53 -5.31 -20.38 2.57
N GLY A 54 -6.59 -20.65 2.86
CA GLY A 54 -7.44 -21.48 2.01
C GLY A 54 -7.56 -20.92 0.58
N LEU A 55 -7.75 -19.61 0.44
CA LEU A 55 -7.80 -18.95 -0.87
C LEU A 55 -6.45 -19.05 -1.61
N LEU A 56 -5.35 -18.75 -0.92
CA LEU A 56 -4.01 -18.70 -1.52
C LEU A 56 -3.45 -20.08 -1.88
N SER A 57 -3.95 -21.16 -1.25
CA SER A 57 -3.50 -22.54 -1.47
C SER A 57 -3.48 -22.98 -2.94
N LYS A 58 -4.26 -22.34 -3.81
CA LYS A 58 -4.31 -22.61 -5.26
C LYS A 58 -3.04 -22.21 -6.02
N TRP A 59 -2.24 -21.30 -5.46
CA TRP A 59 -1.05 -20.74 -6.10
C TRP A 59 0.24 -21.01 -5.33
N VAL A 60 0.16 -21.50 -4.09
CA VAL A 60 1.33 -21.92 -3.32
C VAL A 60 1.81 -23.27 -3.85
N ILE A 61 2.94 -23.28 -4.54
CA ILE A 61 3.65 -24.51 -4.89
C ILE A 61 4.22 -25.09 -3.58
N LYS A 62 3.91 -26.35 -3.30
CA LYS A 62 4.41 -27.06 -2.11
C LYS A 62 5.85 -27.49 -2.29
#